data_AF-A0A850H2D9-F1
#
_entry.id   AF-A0A850H2D9-F1
#
_cell.length_a   1.000
_cell.length_b   1.000
_cell.length_c   1.000
_cell.angle_alpha   90.00
_cell.angle_beta   90.00
_cell.angle_gamma   90.00
#
_symmetry.space_group_name_H-M   'P 1'
#
loop_
_entity.id
_entity.type
_entity.pdbx_description
1 polymer ?
#
loop_
_entity_poly.entity_id
_entity_poly.type
_entity_poly.pdbx_seq_one_letter_code
_entity_poly.pdbx_strand_id
1 'polypeptide(L)'
;MPKFKEDSGDWTIDAVRRTRIGGAWTGGAIPIGEASEAYQVTLGNGTVEATVTTPSLPYTWTVADQTTATGAEVPEGSLEYSIAQISALVGAGYEAEATA
;
A
#
# COMPACT_ATOMS: atom_id res chain seq x y z
N MET A 1 8.66 4.81 1.37
CA MET A 1 7.34 4.74 0.71
C MET A 1 6.74 6.14 0.82
N PRO A 2 6.36 6.81 -0.28
CA PRO A 2 5.74 8.13 -0.21
C PRO A 2 4.36 8.04 0.44
N LYS A 3 4.03 9.03 1.26
CA LYS A 3 2.68 9.28 1.78
C LYS A 3 2.40 10.78 1.79
N PHE A 4 1.16 11.16 1.54
CA PHE A 4 0.72 12.54 1.52
C PHE A 4 -0.66 12.64 2.17
N LYS A 5 -0.83 13.60 3.07
CA LYS A 5 -2.15 14.01 3.55
C LYS A 5 -2.65 15.12 2.65
N GLU A 6 -3.86 15.00 2.14
CA GLU A 6 -4.49 16.00 1.30
C GLU A 6 -5.32 17.00 2.14
N ASP A 7 -5.58 18.19 1.60
CA ASP A 7 -6.42 19.20 2.26
C ASP A 7 -7.86 18.69 2.51
N SER A 8 -8.29 17.65 1.79
CA SER A 8 -9.56 16.95 1.99
C SER A 8 -9.60 16.09 3.26
N GLY A 9 -8.46 15.80 3.87
CA GLY A 9 -8.34 14.78 4.92
C GLY A 9 -8.00 13.38 4.39
N ASP A 10 -7.84 13.20 3.08
CA ASP A 10 -7.52 11.91 2.48
C ASP A 10 -6.03 11.58 2.63
N TRP A 11 -5.71 10.29 2.69
CA TRP A 11 -4.33 9.81 2.65
C TRP A 11 -4.03 9.19 1.29
N THR A 12 -3.03 9.73 0.59
CA THR A 12 -2.50 9.13 -0.64
C THR A 12 -1.18 8.44 -0.34
N ILE A 13 -1.08 7.16 -0.71
CA ILE A 13 -0.03 6.26 -0.24
C ILE A 13 0.53 5.50 -1.44
N ASP A 14 1.85 5.49 -1.56
CA ASP A 14 2.52 4.93 -2.72
C ASP A 14 3.67 4.02 -2.30
N ALA A 15 4.04 3.10 -3.18
CA ALA A 15 5.19 2.23 -3.01
C ALA A 15 5.86 1.94 -4.34
N VAL A 16 7.17 1.70 -4.28
CA VAL A 16 7.93 1.29 -5.45
C VAL A 16 7.58 -0.17 -5.75
N ARG A 17 6.99 -0.42 -6.92
CA ARG A 17 6.73 -1.77 -7.44
C ARG A 17 8.04 -2.57 -7.52
N ARG A 18 8.06 -3.78 -6.95
CA ARG A 18 9.22 -4.68 -6.99
C ARG A 18 9.02 -5.75 -8.08
N THR A 19 10.12 -6.21 -8.68
CA THR A 19 10.09 -7.29 -9.67
C THR A 19 10.29 -8.62 -8.95
N ARG A 20 9.44 -9.64 -9.23
CA ARG A 20 9.58 -10.96 -8.58
C ARG A 20 10.45 -11.95 -9.37
N ILE A 21 10.79 -11.63 -10.62
CA ILE A 21 11.79 -12.38 -11.37
C ILE A 21 13.16 -11.85 -10.97
N GLY A 22 13.92 -12.62 -10.19
CA GLY A 22 15.35 -12.38 -10.00
C GLY A 22 16.06 -12.52 -11.34
N GLY A 23 16.56 -11.42 -11.89
CA GLY A 23 17.23 -11.42 -13.18
C GLY A 23 18.20 -10.26 -13.28
N ALA A 24 19.40 -10.54 -13.79
CA ALA A 24 20.35 -9.50 -14.19
C ALA A 24 19.63 -8.51 -15.14
N TRP A 25 19.94 -7.22 -15.00
CA TRP A 25 19.36 -6.19 -15.85
C TRP A 25 19.79 -6.43 -17.32
N THR A 26 18.85 -6.84 -18.17
CA THR A 26 19.09 -7.14 -19.60
C THR A 26 18.64 -6.02 -20.56
N GLY A 27 18.36 -4.82 -20.04
CA GLY A 27 18.03 -3.65 -20.87
C GLY A 27 16.59 -3.55 -21.40
N GLY A 28 15.64 -4.33 -20.86
CA GLY A 28 14.20 -4.26 -21.21
C GLY A 28 13.28 -4.07 -19.99
N ALA A 29 11.97 -3.93 -20.23
CA ALA A 29 10.96 -3.92 -19.15
C ALA A 29 11.01 -5.25 -18.41
N ILE A 30 11.28 -5.22 -17.10
CA ILE A 30 11.38 -6.45 -16.31
C ILE A 30 9.97 -7.05 -16.16
N PRO A 31 9.75 -8.30 -16.62
CA PRO A 31 8.44 -8.92 -16.49
C PRO A 31 8.09 -9.06 -15.01
N ILE A 32 6.85 -8.75 -14.66
CA ILE A 32 6.38 -8.78 -13.28
C ILE A 32 6.41 -10.19 -12.67
N GLY A 33 6.33 -11.23 -13.51
CA GLY A 33 6.27 -12.64 -13.09
C GLY A 33 4.90 -13.07 -12.56
N GLU A 34 3.88 -12.24 -12.77
CA GLU A 34 2.51 -12.33 -12.25
C GLU A 34 1.50 -12.20 -13.41
N ALA A 35 0.30 -12.78 -13.27
CA ALA A 35 -0.79 -12.60 -14.23
C ALA A 35 -1.45 -11.21 -14.13
N SER A 36 -1.41 -10.59 -12.95
CA SER A 36 -1.98 -9.26 -12.66
C SER A 36 -1.23 -8.58 -11.52
N GLU A 37 -1.16 -7.25 -11.56
CA GLU A 37 -0.64 -6.43 -10.47
C GLU A 37 -1.69 -6.31 -9.35
N ALA A 38 -1.28 -6.53 -8.09
CA ALA A 38 -2.14 -6.40 -6.92
C ALA A 38 -1.30 -6.11 -5.67
N TYR A 39 -1.87 -5.34 -4.76
CA TYR A 39 -1.26 -4.91 -3.51
C TYR A 39 -2.23 -5.08 -2.36
N GLN A 40 -1.73 -5.59 -1.25
CA GLN A 40 -2.36 -5.48 0.05
C GLN A 40 -1.83 -4.23 0.73
N VAL A 41 -2.72 -3.37 1.18
CA VAL A 41 -2.40 -2.14 1.91
C VAL A 41 -3.06 -2.26 3.29
N THR A 42 -2.28 -2.22 4.34
CA THR A 42 -2.77 -2.16 5.73
C THR A 42 -2.56 -0.75 6.26
N LEU A 43 -3.58 -0.20 6.91
CA LEU A 43 -3.69 1.22 7.26
C LEU A 43 -4.32 1.37 8.62
N GLY A 44 -3.75 2.21 9.47
CA GLY A 44 -4.29 2.38 10.81
C GLY A 44 -3.76 3.59 11.54
N ASN A 45 -4.21 3.71 12.78
CA ASN A 45 -3.77 4.75 13.73
C ASN A 45 -2.87 4.18 14.86
N GLY A 46 -2.26 3.02 14.63
CA GLY A 46 -1.49 2.24 15.62
C GLY A 46 -2.34 1.53 16.69
N THR A 47 -3.66 1.69 16.67
CA THR A 47 -4.60 0.97 17.56
C THR A 47 -5.59 0.13 16.76
N VAL A 48 -6.11 0.68 15.66
CA VAL A 48 -7.04 0.02 14.76
C VAL A 48 -6.46 0.05 13.35
N GLU A 49 -6.52 -1.10 12.69
CA GLU A 49 -6.05 -1.28 11.32
C GLU A 49 -7.18 -1.76 10.41
N ALA A 50 -7.13 -1.32 9.15
CA ALA A 50 -7.93 -1.82 8.05
C ALA A 50 -7.01 -2.30 6.94
N THR A 51 -7.35 -3.44 6.34
CA THR A 51 -6.62 -4.03 5.22
C THR A 51 -7.47 -3.99 3.96
N VAL A 52 -6.89 -3.51 2.87
CA VAL A 52 -7.54 -3.39 1.56
C VAL A 52 -6.65 -4.00 0.49
N THR A 53 -7.28 -4.59 -0.54
CA THR A 53 -6.57 -5.02 -1.75
C THR A 53 -6.85 -4.05 -2.89
N THR A 54 -5.80 -3.56 -3.55
CA THR A 54 -5.89 -2.67 -4.70
C THR A 54 -5.11 -3.23 -5.89
N PRO A 55 -5.62 -3.09 -7.14
CA PRO A 55 -4.90 -3.53 -8.33
C PRO A 55 -3.75 -2.59 -8.73
N SER A 56 -3.65 -1.41 -8.12
CA SER A 56 -2.67 -0.38 -8.49
C SER A 56 -2.32 0.56 -7.34
N LEU A 57 -1.18 1.23 -7.47
CA LEU A 57 -0.73 2.35 -6.64
C LEU A 57 -0.60 3.63 -7.49
N PRO A 58 -0.70 4.83 -6.90
CA PRO A 58 -0.95 5.09 -5.48
C PRO A 58 -2.39 4.71 -5.05
N TYR A 59 -2.55 4.39 -3.78
CA TYR A 59 -3.84 4.13 -3.15
C TYR A 59 -4.28 5.33 -2.32
N THR A 60 -5.56 5.70 -2.43
CA THR A 60 -6.16 6.78 -1.64
C THR A 60 -7.09 6.20 -0.59
N TRP A 61 -6.80 6.46 0.68
CA TRP A 61 -7.65 6.13 1.81
C TRP A 61 -8.50 7.35 2.17
N THR A 62 -9.77 7.31 1.77
CA THR A 62 -10.65 8.47 1.92
C THR A 62 -10.95 8.76 3.39
N VAL A 63 -11.27 10.01 3.74
CA VAL A 63 -11.66 10.38 5.11
C VAL A 63 -12.90 9.60 5.58
N ALA A 64 -13.79 9.23 4.66
CA ALA A 64 -14.95 8.38 4.94
C ALA A 64 -14.53 6.95 5.32
N ASP A 65 -13.58 6.37 4.60
CA ASP A 65 -13.04 5.03 4.92
C ASP A 65 -12.23 5.05 6.22
N GLN A 66 -11.47 6.12 6.47
CA GLN A 66 -10.77 6.34 7.75
C GLN A 66 -11.74 6.38 8.93
N THR A 67 -12.83 7.14 8.78
CA THR A 67 -13.87 7.27 9.82
C THR A 67 -14.60 5.96 10.03
N THR A 68 -14.85 5.21 8.95
CA THR A 68 -15.49 3.88 9.03
C THR A 68 -14.59 2.86 9.74
N ALA A 69 -13.29 2.90 9.48
CA ALA A 69 -12.32 1.96 10.04
C ALA A 69 -11.92 2.30 11.48
N THR A 70 -11.57 3.56 11.75
CA THR A 70 -10.96 3.98 13.02
C THR A 70 -11.89 4.79 13.92
N GLY A 71 -13.09 5.15 13.42
CA GLY A 71 -14.06 5.99 14.12
C GLY A 71 -13.85 7.49 13.94
N ALA A 72 -12.74 7.92 13.34
CA ALA A 72 -12.42 9.30 13.01
C ALA A 72 -11.44 9.39 11.83
N GLU A 73 -11.12 10.60 11.40
CA GLU A 73 -9.98 10.86 10.53
C GLU A 73 -8.65 10.54 11.25
N VAL A 74 -7.69 9.93 10.55
CA VAL A 74 -6.34 9.67 11.08
C VAL A 74 -5.46 10.90 10.85
N PRO A 75 -4.95 11.56 11.93
CA PRO A 75 -4.13 12.76 11.81
C PRO A 75 -2.71 12.46 11.30
N GLU A 76 -2.05 13.50 10.81
CA GLU A 76 -0.62 13.45 10.50
C GLU A 76 0.19 13.09 11.77
N GLY A 77 1.16 12.19 11.65
CA GLY A 77 1.94 11.69 12.78
C GLY A 77 1.32 10.51 13.55
N SER A 78 0.19 9.97 13.07
CA SER A 78 -0.43 8.75 13.65
C SER A 78 -0.74 7.68 12.61
N LEU A 79 -0.51 7.95 11.32
CA LEU A 79 -0.72 6.95 10.27
C LEU A 79 0.35 5.86 10.34
N GLU A 80 -0.08 4.65 10.63
CA GLU A 80 0.71 3.43 10.42
C GLU A 80 0.23 2.76 9.14
N TYR A 81 1.17 2.34 8.29
CA TYR A 81 0.81 1.65 7.07
C TYR A 81 1.86 0.64 6.62
N SER A 82 1.38 -0.42 5.97
CA SER A 82 2.20 -1.39 5.27
C SER A 82 1.67 -1.64 3.86
N ILE A 83 2.56 -1.90 2.92
CA ILE A 83 2.20 -2.28 1.55
C ILE A 83 2.94 -3.57 1.17
N ALA A 84 2.18 -4.58 0.76
CA ALA A 84 2.69 -5.85 0.28
C ALA A 84 2.19 -6.12 -1.14
N GLN A 85 3.11 -6.30 -2.09
CA GLN A 85 2.73 -6.74 -3.43
C GLN A 85 2.29 -8.21 -3.36
N ILE A 86 1.07 -8.49 -3.82
CA ILE A 86 0.48 -9.83 -3.80
C ILE A 86 1.02 -10.64 -4.96
N SER A 87 1.33 -11.91 -4.70
CA SER A 87 1.60 -12.91 -5.71
C SER A 87 0.40 -13.82 -5.96
N ALA A 88 0.01 -13.99 -7.21
CA ALA A 88 -1.03 -14.93 -7.64
C ALA A 88 -0.64 -16.40 -7.39
N LEU A 89 0.66 -16.71 -7.29
CA LEU A 89 1.15 -18.08 -7.06
C LEU A 89 1.35 -18.41 -5.57
N VAL A 90 1.66 -17.40 -4.74
CA VAL A 90 2.13 -17.62 -3.35
C VAL A 90 1.42 -16.74 -2.30
N GLY A 91 0.53 -15.82 -2.70
CA GLY A 91 -0.10 -14.85 -1.80
C GLY A 91 0.75 -13.60 -1.52
N ALA A 92 0.41 -12.85 -0.47
CA ALA A 92 1.13 -11.62 -0.09
C ALA A 92 2.64 -11.88 0.13
N GLY A 93 3.51 -11.02 -0.42
CA GLY A 93 4.95 -11.07 -0.17
C GLY A 93 5.36 -10.49 1.18
N TYR A 94 6.66 -10.24 1.36
CA TYR A 94 7.15 -9.46 2.50
C TYR A 94 6.55 -8.06 2.50
N GLU A 95 5.93 -7.68 3.61
CA GLU A 95 5.39 -6.34 3.81
C GLU A 95 6.52 -5.32 3.94
N ALA A 96 6.35 -4.15 3.34
CA ALA A 96 7.15 -2.98 3.67
C ALA A 96 6.34 -2.15 4.68
N GLU A 97 6.90 -1.95 5.88
CA GLU A 97 6.25 -1.21 6.98
C GLU A 97 6.81 0.22 7.07
N ALA A 98 5.95 1.19 7.39
CA ALA A 98 6.37 2.54 7.72
C ALA A 98 5.41 3.23 8.73
N THR A 99 6.01 3.97 9.66
CA THR A 99 5.30 4.83 10.62
C THR A 99 5.33 6.29 10.15
N ALA A 100 4.27 7.07 10.40
CA ALA A 100 4.16 8.52 10.14
C ALA A 100 4.34 9.34 11.40
#